data_AF-A0A8H3H140-F1
#
_entry.id   AF-A0A8H3H140-F1
#
_cell.length_a   1.000
_cell.length_b   1.000
_cell.length_c   1.000
_cell.angle_alpha   90.00
_cell.angle_beta   90.00
_cell.angle_gamma   90.00
#
_symmetry.space_group_name_H-M   'P 1'
#
loop_
_entity.id
_entity.type
_entity.pdbx_description
1 polymer ?
#
loop_
_entity_poly.entity_id
_entity_poly.type
_entity_poly.pdbx_seq_one_letter_code
_entity_poly.pdbx_strand_id
1 'polypeptide(L)'
;MPGVDDEVTNSTRVHVLPFTRATYGRFIPALNAIVAFAHERGFENVLFQSVEVNVEPEKVKKMVDLCIRDVLVVGKAFDAHKFHQVPPNNAAQIYLTGRTCPWNTLAVWNVSKLARTGFLLTSETNTPPNSSAIEEAPTIALHQKLFPGQSRALLVRFEAEDGWGTAWTDPARVEWHARKLASKDTSAAAHISNIGLAGSATIVEHIQVN
;
A
#
# COMPACT_ATOMS: atom_id res chain seq x y z
N MET A 1 -23.91 -3.21 46.65
CA MET A 1 -22.46 -3.44 46.46
C MET A 1 -22.17 -3.33 44.97
N PRO A 2 -21.09 -2.65 44.58
CA PRO A 2 -20.77 -2.33 43.19
C PRO A 2 -20.03 -3.48 42.49
N GLY A 3 -20.18 -3.52 41.16
CA GLY A 3 -19.17 -4.04 40.23
C GLY A 3 -19.15 -5.55 40.03
N VAL A 4 -19.99 -6.06 39.12
CA VAL A 4 -19.55 -7.19 38.30
C VAL A 4 -18.81 -6.56 37.13
N ASP A 5 -17.52 -6.80 37.08
CA ASP A 5 -16.64 -6.38 36.00
C ASP A 5 -17.20 -6.95 34.68
N ASP A 6 -17.80 -6.08 33.86
CA ASP A 6 -18.00 -6.35 32.44
C ASP A 6 -16.62 -6.39 31.80
N GLU A 7 -16.03 -7.58 31.79
CA GLU A 7 -14.85 -7.91 31.02
C GLU A 7 -15.20 -7.67 29.54
N VAL A 8 -14.89 -6.47 29.03
CA VAL A 8 -15.03 -6.13 27.61
C VAL A 8 -14.04 -6.99 26.85
N THR A 9 -14.48 -8.21 26.51
CA THR A 9 -13.82 -9.04 25.53
C THR A 9 -13.84 -8.27 24.23
N ASN A 10 -12.68 -7.72 23.85
CA ASN A 10 -12.50 -6.98 22.61
C ASN A 10 -12.56 -8.00 21.45
N SER A 11 -13.78 -8.45 21.17
CA SER A 11 -14.10 -9.44 20.15
C SER A 11 -13.69 -8.89 18.79
N THR A 12 -12.56 -9.37 18.27
CA THR A 12 -12.12 -9.03 16.93
C THR A 12 -13.10 -9.68 15.95
N ARG A 13 -13.88 -8.85 15.25
CA ARG A 13 -14.84 -9.33 14.26
C ARG A 13 -14.11 -9.64 12.97
N VAL A 14 -14.10 -10.92 12.59
CA VAL A 14 -13.59 -11.38 11.31
C VAL A 14 -14.72 -11.34 10.28
N HIS A 15 -14.53 -10.57 9.22
CA HIS A 15 -15.43 -10.52 8.09
C HIS A 15 -14.80 -11.24 6.89
N VAL A 16 -15.52 -12.18 6.29
CA VAL A 16 -15.08 -12.89 5.09
C VAL A 16 -15.82 -12.32 3.88
N LEU A 17 -15.06 -11.77 2.94
CA LEU A 17 -15.57 -11.30 1.66
C LEU A 17 -15.17 -12.30 0.57
N PRO A 18 -16.11 -13.09 0.02
CA PRO A 18 -15.78 -14.10 -0.98
C PRO A 18 -15.48 -13.44 -2.32
N PHE A 19 -14.25 -13.63 -2.82
CA PHE A 19 -13.85 -13.19 -4.16
C PHE A 19 -13.50 -14.39 -5.03
N THR A 20 -14.19 -14.53 -6.16
CA THR A 20 -13.81 -15.48 -7.20
C THR A 20 -13.42 -14.74 -8.47
N ARG A 21 -12.49 -15.33 -9.22
CA ARG A 21 -12.11 -14.80 -10.54
C ARG A 21 -13.28 -14.72 -11.51
N ALA A 22 -14.23 -15.65 -11.41
CA ALA A 22 -15.40 -15.71 -12.27
C ALA A 22 -16.36 -14.53 -12.02
N THR A 23 -16.45 -14.05 -10.78
CA THR A 23 -17.41 -13.00 -10.40
C THR A 23 -16.81 -11.60 -10.44
N TYR A 24 -15.51 -11.46 -10.11
CA TYR A 24 -14.90 -10.16 -9.85
C TYR A 24 -13.64 -9.88 -10.68
N GLY A 25 -13.28 -10.74 -11.64
CA GLY A 25 -12.07 -10.52 -12.43
C GLY A 25 -10.80 -10.82 -11.63
N ARG A 26 -9.84 -9.89 -11.57
CA ARG A 26 -8.57 -10.13 -10.84
C ARG A 26 -8.54 -9.40 -9.50
N PHE A 27 -7.49 -8.62 -9.25
CA PHE A 27 -7.16 -8.08 -7.93
C PHE A 27 -7.87 -6.75 -7.65
N ILE A 28 -7.99 -5.85 -8.64
CA ILE A 28 -8.49 -4.49 -8.38
C ILE A 28 -9.94 -4.48 -7.92
N PRO A 29 -10.87 -5.24 -8.51
CA PRO A 29 -12.25 -5.25 -8.03
C PRO A 29 -12.36 -5.81 -6.61
N ALA A 30 -11.52 -6.76 -6.23
CA ALA A 30 -11.47 -7.28 -4.86
C ALA A 30 -10.97 -6.21 -3.87
N LEU A 31 -9.89 -5.49 -4.20
CA LEU A 31 -9.40 -4.37 -3.41
C LEU A 31 -10.46 -3.28 -3.26
N ASN A 32 -11.14 -2.90 -4.34
CA ASN A 32 -12.17 -1.87 -4.32
C ASN A 32 -13.41 -2.28 -3.52
N ALA A 33 -13.78 -3.55 -3.54
CA ALA A 33 -14.86 -4.06 -2.70
C ALA A 33 -14.48 -4.03 -1.20
N ILE A 34 -13.21 -4.30 -0.85
CA ILE A 34 -12.71 -4.12 0.52
C ILE A 34 -12.79 -2.64 0.93
N VAL A 35 -12.37 -1.72 0.04
CA VAL A 35 -12.46 -0.27 0.31
C VAL A 35 -13.92 0.16 0.49
N ALA A 36 -14.84 -0.30 -0.37
CA ALA A 36 -16.26 0.02 -0.26
C ALA A 36 -16.85 -0.50 1.06
N PHE A 37 -16.55 -1.75 1.42
CA PHE A 37 -16.94 -2.36 2.69
C PHE A 37 -16.42 -1.57 3.89
N ALA A 38 -15.15 -1.15 3.84
CA ALA A 38 -14.51 -0.42 4.92
C ALA A 38 -15.13 0.96 5.09
N HIS A 39 -15.35 1.65 3.97
CA HIS A 39 -15.96 2.97 3.94
C HIS A 39 -17.41 2.96 4.44
N GLU A 40 -18.23 2.00 4.01
CA GLU A 40 -19.62 1.83 4.46
C GLU A 40 -19.73 1.64 5.98
N ARG A 41 -18.74 0.98 6.59
CA ARG A 41 -18.69 0.73 8.05
C ARG A 41 -18.02 1.86 8.85
N GLY A 42 -17.57 2.92 8.18
CA GLY A 42 -16.93 4.05 8.84
C GLY A 42 -15.55 3.73 9.43
N PHE A 43 -14.84 2.73 8.90
CA PHE A 43 -13.44 2.53 9.29
C PHE A 43 -12.58 3.69 8.79
N GLU A 44 -11.65 4.15 9.64
CA GLU A 44 -10.76 5.26 9.29
C GLU A 44 -9.63 4.82 8.35
N ASN A 45 -9.08 3.63 8.59
CA ASN A 45 -7.92 3.10 7.89
C ASN A 45 -8.16 1.64 7.46
N VAL A 46 -7.52 1.24 6.36
CA VAL A 46 -7.45 -0.16 5.90
C VAL A 46 -6.00 -0.57 5.71
N LEU A 47 -5.60 -1.70 6.30
CA LEU A 47 -4.28 -2.31 6.10
C LEU A 47 -4.39 -3.39 5.03
N PHE A 48 -3.60 -3.27 3.97
CA PHE A 48 -3.29 -4.37 3.07
C PHE A 48 -1.97 -5.01 3.48
N GLN A 49 -1.95 -6.33 3.59
CA GLN A 49 -0.79 -7.11 4.00
C GLN A 49 -0.72 -8.41 3.18
N SER A 50 0.46 -8.69 2.63
CA SER A 50 0.74 -10.00 2.04
C SER A 50 0.84 -11.06 3.13
N VAL A 51 0.34 -12.26 2.87
CA VAL A 51 0.52 -13.44 3.72
C VAL A 51 1.99 -13.82 3.95
N GLU A 52 2.89 -13.29 3.12
CA GLU A 52 4.34 -13.51 3.17
C GLU A 52 5.07 -12.52 4.10
N VAL A 53 4.35 -11.56 4.68
CA VAL A 53 4.91 -10.53 5.55
C VAL A 53 4.48 -10.80 6.98
N ASN A 54 5.46 -10.96 7.86
CA ASN A 54 5.27 -10.88 9.30
C ASN A 54 5.62 -9.46 9.77
N VAL A 55 4.77 -8.86 10.59
CA VAL A 55 4.99 -7.53 11.14
C VAL A 55 4.45 -7.47 12.56
N GLU A 56 5.20 -6.83 13.45
CA GLU A 56 4.80 -6.64 14.85
C GLU A 56 3.63 -5.65 14.95
N PRO A 57 2.64 -5.90 15.83
CA PRO A 57 1.51 -5.00 16.03
C PRO A 57 1.92 -3.54 16.32
N GLU A 58 3.01 -3.33 17.04
CA GLU A 58 3.55 -2.02 17.38
C GLU A 58 3.98 -1.24 16.13
N LYS A 59 4.54 -1.93 15.14
CA LYS A 59 4.94 -1.32 13.86
C LYS A 59 3.71 -0.97 13.02
N VAL A 60 2.70 -1.83 13.01
CA VAL A 60 1.40 -1.51 12.38
C VAL A 60 0.78 -0.29 13.05
N LYS A 61 0.80 -0.23 14.39
CA LYS A 61 0.30 0.92 15.14
C LYS A 61 1.03 2.21 14.75
N LYS A 62 2.37 2.19 14.67
CA LYS A 62 3.17 3.33 14.19
C LYS A 62 2.76 3.77 12.77
N MET A 63 2.51 2.83 11.85
CA MET A 63 2.02 3.15 10.50
C MET A 63 0.64 3.80 10.51
N VAL A 64 -0.27 3.33 11.36
CA VAL A 64 -1.61 3.91 11.54
C VAL A 64 -1.51 5.31 12.14
N ASP A 65 -0.67 5.51 13.17
CA ASP A 65 -0.45 6.82 13.81
C ASP A 65 0.14 7.85 12.82
N LEU A 66 0.92 7.40 11.82
CA LEU A 66 1.43 8.24 10.73
C LEU A 66 0.40 8.51 9.62
N CYS A 67 -0.67 7.71 9.52
CA CYS A 67 -1.71 7.84 8.49
C CYS A 67 -2.75 8.91 8.89
N ILE A 68 -2.27 10.13 9.11
CA ILE A 68 -3.05 11.28 9.56
C ILE A 68 -3.84 11.96 8.43
N ARG A 69 -4.57 13.04 8.76
CA ARG A 69 -5.57 13.69 7.91
C ARG A 69 -5.10 14.09 6.51
N ASP A 70 -3.83 14.43 6.29
CA ASP A 70 -3.28 14.83 4.98
C ASP A 70 -2.53 13.69 4.25
N VAL A 71 -2.45 12.51 4.87
CA VAL A 71 -1.80 11.32 4.33
C VAL A 71 -2.83 10.40 3.70
N LEU A 72 -2.55 9.98 2.47
CA LEU A 72 -3.32 8.98 1.73
C LEU A 72 -2.91 7.57 2.13
N VAL A 73 -1.60 7.33 2.21
CA VAL A 73 -1.03 6.00 2.40
C VAL A 73 0.30 6.04 3.13
N VAL A 74 0.51 5.05 3.99
CA VAL A 74 1.77 4.74 4.67
C VAL A 74 2.13 3.29 4.37
N GLY A 75 3.25 3.05 3.71
CA GLY A 75 3.73 1.70 3.41
C GLY A 75 5.10 1.42 4.00
N LYS A 76 5.34 0.16 4.36
CA LYS A 76 6.66 -0.28 4.83
C LYS A 76 7.65 -0.40 3.67
N ALA A 77 8.83 0.18 3.86
CA ALA A 77 10.00 -0.07 3.03
C ALA A 77 10.52 -1.50 3.27
N PHE A 78 10.57 -2.27 2.21
CA PHE A 78 11.33 -3.53 2.13
C PHE A 78 12.69 -3.30 1.46
N ASP A 79 13.61 -4.24 1.57
CA ASP A 79 14.96 -4.11 0.98
C ASP A 79 14.94 -3.93 -0.54
N ALA A 80 13.90 -4.46 -1.19
CA ALA A 80 13.69 -4.32 -2.62
C ALA A 80 13.25 -2.90 -3.05
N HIS A 81 12.91 -2.02 -2.11
CA HIS A 81 12.62 -0.62 -2.41
C HIS A 81 13.90 0.18 -2.63
N LYS A 82 13.82 1.17 -3.52
CA LYS A 82 14.83 2.24 -3.66
C LYS A 82 14.63 3.29 -2.56
N PHE A 83 14.70 2.88 -1.31
CA PHE A 83 14.56 3.77 -0.17
C PHE A 83 15.77 4.70 -0.07
N HIS A 84 15.53 5.96 0.27
CA HIS A 84 16.57 6.98 0.42
C HIS A 84 16.71 7.25 1.91
N GLN A 85 17.87 6.93 2.47
CA GLN A 85 18.13 7.13 3.88
C GLN A 85 18.05 8.62 4.22
N VAL A 86 17.34 8.90 5.30
CA VAL A 86 17.19 10.22 5.90
C VAL A 86 17.51 10.13 7.38
N PRO A 87 18.02 11.20 8.00
CA PRO A 87 18.13 11.26 9.45
C PRO A 87 16.77 10.95 10.11
N PRO A 88 16.74 10.36 11.31
CA PRO A 88 15.49 10.17 12.07
C PRO A 88 14.70 11.46 12.16
N ASN A 89 13.37 11.36 12.03
CA ASN A 89 12.43 12.49 12.05
C ASN A 89 12.54 13.49 10.88
N ASN A 90 13.35 13.21 9.85
CA ASN A 90 13.33 13.93 8.58
C ASN A 90 12.58 13.14 7.50
N ALA A 91 12.14 13.85 6.47
CA ALA A 91 11.53 13.27 5.28
C ALA A 91 12.30 13.70 4.02
N ALA A 92 12.58 12.75 3.13
CA ALA A 92 13.08 13.04 1.79
C ALA A 92 11.93 12.98 0.79
N GLN A 93 11.74 14.04 0.02
CA GLN A 93 10.80 14.06 -1.09
C GLN A 93 11.45 13.41 -2.31
N ILE A 94 10.94 12.23 -2.69
CA ILE A 94 11.46 11.42 -3.78
C ILE A 94 10.39 11.27 -4.85
N TYR A 95 10.79 11.20 -6.11
CA TYR A 95 9.84 10.88 -7.18
C TYR A 95 9.21 9.51 -6.97
N LEU A 96 7.89 9.43 -7.16
CA LEU A 96 7.13 8.20 -7.11
C LEU A 96 7.45 7.35 -8.35
N THR A 97 8.01 6.17 -8.11
CA THR A 97 8.23 5.11 -9.09
C THR A 97 7.72 3.80 -8.52
N GLY A 98 7.75 2.73 -9.31
CA GLY A 98 7.34 1.42 -8.81
C GLY A 98 8.20 0.88 -7.67
N ARG A 99 9.43 1.39 -7.48
CA ARG A 99 10.33 0.99 -6.37
C ARG A 99 10.47 2.01 -5.24
N THR A 100 9.88 3.19 -5.36
CA THR A 100 9.81 4.18 -4.27
C THR A 100 8.38 4.31 -3.71
N CYS A 101 7.36 3.80 -4.41
CA CYS A 101 5.99 3.83 -3.93
C CYS A 101 5.75 2.86 -2.76
N PRO A 102 4.86 3.20 -1.81
CA PRO A 102 4.28 2.26 -0.85
C PRO A 102 3.61 1.09 -1.57
N TRP A 103 3.99 -0.16 -1.27
CA TRP A 103 3.32 -1.36 -1.80
C TRP A 103 2.28 -1.91 -0.83
N ASN A 104 1.13 -2.35 -1.36
CA ASN A 104 0.09 -3.11 -0.66
C ASN A 104 0.58 -4.44 -0.07
N THR A 105 1.84 -4.83 -0.37
CA THR A 105 2.55 -5.87 0.36
C THR A 105 2.54 -5.61 1.87
N LEU A 106 2.65 -4.35 2.29
CA LEU A 106 2.29 -3.89 3.63
C LEU A 106 2.06 -2.37 3.62
N ALA A 107 0.79 -1.95 3.52
CA ALA A 107 0.42 -0.53 3.49
C ALA A 107 -0.92 -0.24 4.18
N VAL A 108 -0.93 0.83 4.98
CA VAL A 108 -2.11 1.43 5.59
C VAL A 108 -2.60 2.56 4.68
N TRP A 109 -3.88 2.53 4.33
CA TRP A 109 -4.54 3.56 3.54
C TRP A 109 -5.61 4.26 4.35
N ASN A 110 -5.73 5.56 4.17
CA ASN A 110 -6.85 6.34 4.68
C ASN A 110 -8.11 6.03 3.85
N VAL A 111 -9.13 5.44 4.48
CA VAL A 111 -10.31 4.92 3.79
C VAL A 111 -11.13 6.03 3.15
N SER A 112 -11.40 7.13 3.87
CA SER A 112 -12.20 8.26 3.34
C SER A 112 -11.54 8.94 2.14
N LYS A 113 -10.21 8.91 2.05
CA LYS A 113 -9.48 9.40 0.87
C LYS A 113 -9.52 8.37 -0.25
N LEU A 114 -9.08 7.14 0.01
CA LEU A 114 -9.02 6.09 -1.02
C LEU A 114 -10.39 5.83 -1.66
N ALA A 115 -11.48 5.87 -0.89
CA ALA A 115 -12.84 5.69 -1.39
C ALA A 115 -13.30 6.72 -2.43
N ARG A 116 -12.63 7.88 -2.57
CA ARG A 116 -12.95 8.89 -3.60
C ARG A 116 -12.71 8.37 -5.02
N THR A 117 -11.83 7.38 -5.18
CA THR A 117 -11.47 6.81 -6.49
C THR A 117 -11.46 5.28 -6.50
N GLY A 118 -11.22 4.66 -5.34
CA GLY A 118 -10.69 3.31 -5.26
C GLY A 118 -9.29 3.20 -5.88
N PHE A 119 -8.81 1.97 -6.02
CA PHE A 119 -7.73 1.62 -6.92
C PHE A 119 -8.20 1.63 -8.37
N LEU A 120 -7.34 2.11 -9.26
CA LEU A 120 -7.71 2.33 -10.66
C LEU A 120 -7.69 1.02 -11.45
N LEU A 121 -8.80 0.70 -12.11
CA LEU A 121 -8.96 -0.53 -12.91
C LEU A 121 -7.90 -0.68 -14.02
N THR A 122 -7.39 0.44 -14.55
CA THR A 122 -6.32 0.47 -15.56
C THR A 122 -5.02 -0.16 -15.07
N SER A 123 -4.82 -0.24 -13.75
CA SER A 123 -3.63 -0.78 -13.10
C SER A 123 -3.59 -2.31 -13.04
N GLU A 124 -4.70 -2.97 -13.42
CA GLU A 124 -4.81 -4.43 -13.46
C GLU A 124 -4.12 -5.07 -14.67
N THR A 125 -3.72 -4.23 -15.63
CA THR A 125 -3.11 -4.66 -16.89
C THR A 125 -1.63 -4.97 -16.71
N ASN A 126 -1.13 -5.97 -17.46
CA ASN A 126 0.31 -6.16 -17.61
C ASN A 126 0.74 -5.19 -18.72
N THR A 127 0.84 -3.90 -18.41
CA THR A 127 1.28 -2.88 -19.37
C THR A 127 2.66 -2.37 -18.96
N PRO A 128 3.72 -2.63 -19.75
CA PRO A 128 3.75 -3.42 -20.98
C PRO A 128 3.59 -4.94 -20.72
N PRO A 129 3.26 -5.75 -21.75
CA PRO A 129 3.10 -7.20 -21.61
C PRO A 129 4.28 -7.83 -20.85
N ASN A 130 3.99 -8.85 -20.04
CA ASN A 130 4.94 -9.52 -19.12
C ASN A 130 5.45 -8.67 -17.94
N SER A 131 4.86 -7.50 -17.70
CA SER A 131 5.15 -6.69 -16.51
C SER A 131 4.18 -6.98 -15.37
N SER A 132 4.58 -6.62 -14.15
CA SER A 132 3.72 -6.74 -12.97
C SER A 132 2.66 -5.65 -12.95
N ALA A 133 1.47 -5.98 -12.48
CA ALA A 133 0.53 -4.96 -12.04
C ALA A 133 1.13 -4.13 -10.87
N ILE A 134 0.78 -2.84 -10.83
CA ILE A 134 1.10 -1.95 -9.73
C ILE A 134 0.00 -0.91 -9.60
N GLU A 135 -0.82 -1.08 -8.58
CA GLU A 135 -2.06 -0.33 -8.34
C GLU A 135 -1.85 0.92 -7.49
N GLU A 136 -0.81 0.94 -6.67
CA GLU A 136 -0.58 1.99 -5.69
C GLU A 136 -0.06 3.25 -6.38
N ALA A 137 0.91 3.09 -7.28
CA ALA A 137 1.56 4.21 -7.96
C ALA A 137 0.58 5.10 -8.76
N PRO A 138 -0.24 4.58 -9.69
CA PRO A 138 -1.21 5.40 -10.43
C PRO A 138 -2.32 5.96 -9.52
N THR A 139 -2.73 5.23 -8.48
CA THR A 139 -3.70 5.72 -7.48
C THR A 139 -3.14 6.93 -6.74
N ILE A 140 -1.90 6.86 -6.22
CA ILE A 140 -1.24 7.97 -5.53
C ILE A 140 -1.08 9.17 -6.47
N ALA A 141 -0.61 8.94 -7.71
CA ALA A 141 -0.45 10.00 -8.70
C ALA A 141 -1.76 10.75 -8.99
N LEU A 142 -2.86 10.01 -9.19
CA LEU A 142 -4.16 10.61 -9.40
C LEU A 142 -4.62 11.42 -8.19
N HIS A 143 -4.46 10.88 -6.98
CA HIS A 143 -4.85 11.57 -5.75
C HIS A 143 -4.04 12.84 -5.50
N GLN A 144 -2.75 12.84 -5.78
CA GLN A 144 -1.92 14.05 -5.67
C GLN A 144 -2.30 15.11 -6.70
N LYS A 145 -2.76 14.69 -7.88
CA LYS A 145 -3.28 15.60 -8.91
C LYS A 145 -4.64 16.19 -8.54
N LEU A 146 -5.58 15.36 -8.08
CA LEU A 146 -6.96 15.78 -7.79
C LEU A 146 -7.12 16.49 -6.45
N PHE A 147 -6.32 16.12 -5.45
CA PHE A 147 -6.43 16.62 -4.07
C PHE A 147 -5.06 17.08 -3.53
N PRO A 148 -4.46 18.12 -4.13
CA PRO A 148 -3.16 18.62 -3.71
C PRO A 148 -3.18 19.02 -2.22
N GLY A 149 -2.10 18.68 -1.50
CA GLY A 149 -1.99 18.94 -0.05
C GLY A 149 -2.83 18.01 0.84
N GLN A 150 -3.57 17.06 0.28
CA GLN A 150 -4.38 16.09 1.03
C GLN A 150 -4.04 14.63 0.72
N SER A 151 -2.97 14.39 -0.05
CA SER A 151 -2.67 13.09 -0.64
C SER A 151 -1.19 12.71 -0.49
N ARG A 152 -0.59 13.01 0.67
CA ARG A 152 0.79 12.62 0.93
C ARG A 152 0.91 11.09 0.94
N ALA A 153 2.01 10.58 0.41
CA ALA A 153 2.34 9.16 0.43
C ALA A 153 3.66 8.98 1.16
N LEU A 154 3.67 8.10 2.16
CA LEU A 154 4.83 7.88 3.02
C LEU A 154 5.35 6.45 2.80
N LEU A 155 6.65 6.32 2.52
CA LEU A 155 7.36 5.05 2.58
C LEU A 155 8.22 5.06 3.84
N VAL A 156 7.96 4.16 4.78
CA VAL A 156 8.57 4.17 6.12
C VAL A 156 9.53 3.01 6.32
N ARG A 157 10.71 3.27 6.87
CA ARG A 157 11.67 2.24 7.26
C ARG A 157 11.85 2.22 8.76
N PHE A 158 11.72 1.04 9.37
CA PHE A 158 12.00 0.82 10.79
C PHE A 158 13.49 0.54 10.99
N GLU A 159 14.05 0.86 12.17
CA GLU A 159 15.48 0.69 12.46
C GLU A 159 15.94 -0.78 12.54
N ALA A 160 15.06 -1.72 12.92
CA ALA A 160 15.37 -3.14 12.98
C ALA A 160 15.17 -3.87 11.63
N GLU A 161 15.97 -4.90 11.37
CA GLU A 161 15.83 -5.77 10.18
C GLU A 161 14.49 -6.52 10.20
N ASP A 162 13.48 -5.91 9.59
CA ASP A 162 12.20 -6.57 9.35
C ASP A 162 12.20 -7.14 7.93
N GLY A 163 12.79 -8.33 7.82
CA GLY A 163 12.92 -9.06 6.57
C GLY A 163 11.55 -9.23 5.88
N TRP A 164 11.51 -8.92 4.59
CA TRP A 164 10.53 -9.57 3.72
C TRP A 164 10.93 -11.04 3.71
N GLY A 165 10.09 -11.92 4.28
CA GLY A 165 10.36 -13.36 4.39
C GLY A 165 10.48 -14.00 3.01
N THR A 166 11.64 -13.85 2.37
CA THR A 166 11.91 -14.26 1.00
C THR A 166 12.91 -15.42 0.94
N ALA A 167 13.02 -16.19 2.02
CA ALA A 167 13.66 -17.49 2.03
C ALA A 167 12.79 -18.50 1.24
N TRP A 168 12.67 -18.29 -0.07
CA TRP A 168 11.92 -19.16 -0.96
C TRP A 168 12.81 -20.33 -1.38
N THR A 169 12.34 -21.55 -1.15
CA THR A 169 13.01 -22.77 -1.63
C THR A 169 12.60 -23.14 -3.06
N ASP A 170 11.61 -22.46 -3.64
CA ASP A 170 11.09 -22.69 -4.99
C ASP A 170 11.75 -21.76 -6.04
N PRO A 171 12.57 -22.29 -6.97
CA PRO A 171 13.23 -21.52 -8.02
C PRO A 171 12.25 -20.74 -8.93
N ALA A 172 11.06 -21.27 -9.20
CA ALA A 172 10.07 -20.59 -10.05
C ALA A 172 9.52 -19.33 -9.37
N ARG A 173 9.36 -19.37 -8.04
CA ARG A 173 8.92 -18.22 -7.25
C ARG A 173 10.01 -17.15 -7.15
N VAL A 174 11.28 -17.55 -7.05
CA VAL A 174 12.44 -16.65 -7.09
C VAL A 174 12.52 -15.94 -8.44
N GLU A 175 12.40 -16.68 -9.54
CA GLU A 175 12.45 -16.11 -10.89
C GLU A 175 11.28 -15.16 -11.16
N TRP A 176 10.06 -15.56 -10.78
CA TRP A 176 8.88 -14.70 -10.88
C TRP A 176 9.05 -13.40 -10.07
N HIS A 177 9.56 -13.50 -8.85
CA HIS A 177 9.84 -12.34 -8.00
C HIS A 177 10.87 -11.39 -8.64
N ALA A 178 11.96 -11.92 -9.19
CA ALA A 178 12.98 -11.13 -9.88
C ALA A 178 12.41 -10.39 -11.10
N ARG A 179 11.62 -11.07 -11.94
CA ARG A 179 10.91 -10.45 -13.08
C ARG A 179 9.94 -9.37 -12.61
N LYS A 180 9.25 -9.60 -11.48
CA LYS A 180 8.34 -8.60 -10.93
C LYS A 180 9.06 -7.32 -10.50
N LEU A 181 10.14 -7.45 -9.74
CA LEU A 181 10.94 -6.31 -9.31
C LEU A 181 11.56 -5.55 -10.49
N ALA A 182 12.03 -6.27 -11.51
CA ALA A 182 12.62 -5.68 -12.71
C ALA A 182 11.63 -4.81 -13.50
N SER A 183 10.34 -5.17 -13.48
CA SER A 183 9.30 -4.48 -14.26
C SER A 183 8.57 -3.35 -13.50
N LYS A 184 8.69 -3.26 -12.16
CA LYS A 184 7.91 -2.33 -11.33
C LYS A 184 7.97 -0.87 -11.78
N ASP A 185 9.17 -0.34 -12.06
CA ASP A 185 9.31 1.06 -12.48
C ASP A 185 8.65 1.32 -13.85
N THR A 186 8.80 0.39 -14.79
CA THR A 186 8.17 0.45 -16.12
C THR A 186 6.64 0.36 -16.02
N SER A 187 6.12 -0.57 -15.20
CA SER A 187 4.68 -0.69 -14.94
C SER A 187 4.09 0.58 -14.35
N ALA A 188 4.77 1.16 -13.36
CA ALA A 188 4.30 2.38 -12.70
C ALA A 188 4.21 3.54 -13.71
N ALA A 189 5.26 3.73 -14.51
CA ALA A 189 5.29 4.75 -15.54
C ALA A 189 4.17 4.54 -16.59
N ALA A 190 3.96 3.30 -17.05
CA ALA A 190 2.91 2.96 -18.00
C ALA A 190 1.50 3.20 -17.43
N HIS A 191 1.23 2.77 -16.19
CA HIS A 191 -0.07 2.96 -15.56
C HIS A 191 -0.36 4.45 -15.27
N ILE A 192 0.63 5.22 -14.84
CA ILE A 192 0.52 6.68 -14.68
C ILE A 192 0.27 7.35 -16.05
N SER A 193 0.91 6.87 -17.11
CA SER A 193 0.65 7.35 -18.47
C SER A 193 -0.77 7.04 -18.94
N ASN A 194 -1.29 5.85 -18.64
CA ASN A 194 -2.64 5.40 -19.04
C ASN A 194 -3.76 6.28 -18.46
N ILE A 195 -3.50 6.96 -17.33
CA ILE A 195 -4.44 7.89 -16.71
C ILE A 195 -4.17 9.36 -17.10
N GLY A 196 -3.34 9.59 -18.11
CA GLY A 196 -3.04 10.92 -18.65
C GLY A 196 -2.07 11.74 -17.81
N LEU A 197 -1.32 11.12 -16.90
CA LEU A 197 -0.37 11.81 -15.99
C LEU A 197 1.09 11.60 -16.36
N ALA A 198 1.38 11.21 -17.62
CA ALA A 198 2.75 11.10 -18.12
C ALA A 198 3.55 12.39 -17.85
N GLY A 199 4.75 12.25 -17.26
CA GLY A 199 5.62 13.37 -16.92
C GLY A 199 5.17 14.22 -15.72
N SER A 200 4.03 13.92 -15.09
CA SER A 200 3.60 14.64 -13.89
C SER A 200 4.51 14.33 -12.71
N ALA A 201 5.00 15.37 -12.04
CA ALA A 201 5.74 15.22 -10.80
C ALA A 201 4.81 14.63 -9.73
N THR A 202 5.12 13.42 -9.29
CA THR A 202 4.44 12.72 -8.21
C THR A 202 5.47 12.37 -7.17
N ILE A 203 5.18 12.64 -5.89
CA ILE A 203 6.17 12.61 -4.82
C ILE A 203 5.77 11.61 -3.74
N VAL A 204 6.75 10.91 -3.19
CA VAL A 204 6.64 10.09 -1.98
C VAL A 204 7.65 10.61 -0.97
N GLU A 205 7.27 10.61 0.30
CA GLU A 205 8.16 10.96 1.40
C GLU A 205 8.78 9.69 1.98
N HIS A 206 10.11 9.62 2.00
CA HIS A 206 10.83 8.54 2.67
C HIS A 206 11.16 8.97 4.10
N ILE A 207 10.74 8.15 5.08
CA ILE A 207 10.84 8.47 6.51
C ILE A 207 11.52 7.30 7.24
N GLN A 208 12.53 7.62 8.05
CA GLN A 208 13.12 6.69 9.00
C GLN A 208 12.36 6.79 10.33
N VAL A 209 11.88 5.65 10.84
CA VAL A 209 11.08 5.55 12.07
C VAL A 209 11.84 4.70 13.09
N ASN A 210 12.01 5.25 14.28
CA ASN A 210 12.60 4.59 15.44
C ASN A 210 11.52 3.83 16.21
#